data_AF-A0A258BQQ8-F1
#
_entry.id   AF-A0A258BQQ8-F1
#
_cell.length_a   1.000
_cell.length_b   1.000
_cell.length_c   1.000
_cell.angle_alpha   90.00
_cell.angle_beta   90.00
_cell.angle_gamma   90.00
#
_symmetry.space_group_name_H-M   'P 1'
#
loop_
_entity.id
_entity.type
_entity.pdbx_description
1 polymer ?
#
loop_
_entity_poly.entity_id
_entity_poly.type
_entity_poly.pdbx_seq_one_letter_code
_entity_poly.pdbx_strand_id
1 'polypeptide(L)'
;MTGAPKKRATEIITELEPHPRGLYTGAIGWFGFDGRSQWNIAIRTAVQQADQITFHVGSGIVADSIPQHEYEETLHKAAGILAAFASRLPIHASITYLLLSSLPWIAPVNRIVCEPLPK
;
A
#
# COMPACT_ATOMS: atom_id res chain seq x y z
N MET A 1 7.52 5.77 3.12
CA MET A 1 8.31 5.84 1.88
C MET A 1 7.75 6.98 1.08
N THR A 2 8.58 8.00 0.88
CA THR A 2 8.19 9.30 0.34
C THR A 2 8.81 9.43 -1.05
N GLY A 3 9.54 10.52 -1.30
CA GLY A 3 10.47 10.68 -2.41
C GLY A 3 11.56 11.69 -2.03
N ALA A 4 12.16 12.32 -3.03
CA ALA A 4 13.15 13.38 -2.86
C ALA A 4 12.78 14.60 -3.72
N PRO A 5 12.83 15.83 -3.19
CA PRO A 5 13.03 16.20 -1.78
C PRO A 5 11.88 15.73 -0.87
N LYS A 6 12.21 15.24 0.34
CA LYS A 6 11.26 14.52 1.23
C LYS A 6 9.98 15.30 1.53
N LYS A 7 10.09 16.59 1.86
CA LYS A 7 8.94 17.43 2.21
C LYS A 7 7.97 17.52 1.03
N ARG A 8 8.47 17.95 -0.14
CA ARG A 8 7.62 18.13 -1.34
C ARG A 8 7.01 16.81 -1.80
N ALA A 9 7.77 15.72 -1.76
CA ALA A 9 7.23 14.41 -2.12
C ALA A 9 6.08 13.97 -1.18
N THR A 10 6.18 14.28 0.12
CA THR A 10 5.12 13.96 1.08
C THR A 10 3.86 14.80 0.83
N GLU A 11 4.02 16.09 0.49
CA GLU A 11 2.90 16.97 0.11
C GLU A 11 2.15 16.43 -1.11
N ILE A 12 2.88 16.08 -2.18
CA ILE A 12 2.30 15.48 -3.40
C ILE A 12 1.56 14.18 -3.07
N ILE A 13 2.16 13.32 -2.25
CA ILE A 13 1.53 12.08 -1.81
C ILE A 13 0.20 12.37 -1.08
N THR A 14 0.19 13.36 -0.19
CA THR A 14 -1.02 13.75 0.55
C THR A 14 -2.08 14.38 -0.35
N GLU A 15 -1.68 15.11 -1.39
CA GLU A 15 -2.59 15.67 -2.42
C GLU A 15 -3.24 14.55 -3.26
N LEU A 16 -2.49 13.48 -3.57
CA LEU A 16 -2.93 12.41 -4.49
C LEU A 16 -3.64 11.25 -3.79
N GLU A 17 -3.30 10.93 -2.54
CA GLU A 17 -3.89 9.79 -1.84
C GLU A 17 -5.15 10.20 -1.07
N PRO A 18 -6.32 9.58 -1.36
CA PRO A 18 -7.60 9.98 -0.76
C PRO A 18 -7.73 9.57 0.71
N HIS A 19 -6.82 8.74 1.21
CA HIS A 19 -6.89 8.20 2.57
C HIS A 19 -5.50 8.21 3.21
N PRO A 20 -5.43 8.34 4.54
CA PRO A 20 -4.17 8.16 5.25
C PRO A 20 -3.62 6.74 5.03
N ARG A 21 -2.29 6.64 4.94
CA ARG A 21 -1.55 5.39 4.75
C ARG A 21 -1.61 4.44 5.95
N GLY A 22 -1.99 4.93 7.13
CA GLY A 22 -2.01 4.14 8.36
C GLY A 22 -0.64 3.55 8.67
N LEU A 23 -0.58 2.23 8.87
CA LEU A 23 0.68 1.52 9.14
C LEU A 23 1.63 1.54 7.93
N TYR A 24 1.12 1.68 6.71
CA TYR A 24 1.92 1.55 5.50
C TYR A 24 3.07 2.55 5.44
N THR A 25 4.28 2.02 5.35
CA THR A 25 5.54 2.75 5.34
C THR A 25 5.88 3.53 6.62
N GLY A 26 5.17 3.24 7.71
CA GLY A 26 5.56 3.57 9.07
C GLY A 26 6.68 2.65 9.58
N ALA A 27 6.83 2.56 10.91
CA ALA A 27 7.85 1.73 11.54
C ALA A 27 7.22 0.69 12.49
N ILE A 28 7.73 -0.54 12.44
CA ILE A 28 7.38 -1.65 13.34
C ILE A 28 8.66 -2.09 14.02
N GLY A 29 8.66 -2.21 15.34
CA GLY A 29 9.88 -2.47 16.07
C GLY A 29 9.66 -2.54 17.57
N TRP A 30 10.77 -2.50 18.30
CA TRP A 30 10.77 -2.48 19.76
C TRP A 30 11.78 -1.45 20.28
N PHE A 31 11.51 -0.98 21.50
CA PHE A 31 12.38 -0.09 22.25
C PHE A 31 12.52 -0.66 23.67
N GLY A 32 13.75 -0.93 24.09
CA GLY A 32 14.06 -1.54 25.38
C GLY A 32 14.37 -0.53 26.47
N PHE A 33 14.20 -0.95 27.72
CA PHE A 33 14.58 -0.15 28.89
C PHE A 33 16.11 0.06 29.02
N ASP A 34 16.91 -0.68 28.25
CA ASP A 34 18.36 -0.53 28.14
C ASP A 34 18.80 0.50 27.08
N GLY A 35 17.84 1.23 26.49
CA GLY A 35 18.08 2.24 25.46
C GLY A 35 18.34 1.66 24.07
N ARG A 36 18.28 0.34 23.89
CA ARG A 36 18.39 -0.28 22.57
C ARG A 36 17.03 -0.27 21.85
N SER A 37 17.08 -0.20 20.53
CA SER A 37 15.88 -0.34 19.71
C SER A 37 16.20 -0.90 18.35
N GLN A 38 15.20 -1.54 17.74
CA GLN A 38 15.28 -1.99 16.37
C GLN A 38 13.94 -1.75 15.70
N TRP A 39 13.99 -1.18 14.49
CA TRP A 39 12.82 -0.79 13.72
C TRP A 39 12.96 -1.30 12.29
N ASN A 40 11.84 -1.71 11.71
CA ASN A 40 11.70 -2.05 10.32
C ASN A 40 10.63 -1.16 9.69
N ILE A 41 10.75 -0.90 8.40
CA ILE A 41 9.75 -0.17 7.64
C ILE A 41 8.59 -1.12 7.36
N ALA A 42 7.36 -0.67 7.62
CA ALA A 42 6.14 -1.42 7.37
C ALA A 42 5.78 -1.46 5.87
N ILE A 43 6.53 -2.26 5.11
CA ILE A 43 6.24 -2.64 3.72
C ILE A 43 5.92 -4.13 3.66
N ARG A 44 5.24 -4.58 2.60
CA ARG A 44 4.77 -5.97 2.46
C ARG A 44 4.02 -6.46 3.72
N THR A 45 3.27 -5.56 4.35
CA THR A 45 2.57 -5.77 5.61
C THR A 45 1.07 -5.64 5.35
N ALA A 46 0.29 -6.55 5.91
CA ALA A 46 -1.17 -6.51 5.89
C ALA A 46 -1.72 -6.26 7.29
N VAL A 47 -2.82 -5.50 7.36
CA VAL A 47 -3.58 -5.24 8.58
C VAL A 47 -4.90 -5.98 8.46
N GLN A 48 -5.11 -6.96 9.35
CA GLN A 48 -6.38 -7.66 9.47
C GLN A 48 -7.22 -7.01 10.56
N GLN A 49 -8.43 -6.61 10.22
CA GLN A 49 -9.44 -6.13 11.16
C GLN A 49 -10.71 -6.94 10.95
N ALA A 50 -11.07 -7.75 11.96
CA ALA A 50 -12.12 -8.75 11.85
C ALA A 50 -11.92 -9.66 10.62
N ASP A 51 -12.83 -9.57 9.66
CA ASP A 51 -12.89 -10.35 8.43
C ASP A 51 -12.29 -9.62 7.22
N GLN A 52 -11.82 -8.39 7.40
CA GLN A 52 -11.19 -7.59 6.34
C GLN A 52 -9.67 -7.60 6.46
N ILE A 53 -9.01 -7.76 5.32
CA ILE A 53 -7.55 -7.61 5.21
C ILE A 53 -7.28 -6.41 4.31
N THR A 54 -6.51 -5.46 4.83
CA THR A 54 -6.08 -4.27 4.09
C THR A 54 -4.57 -4.23 3.99
N PHE A 55 -4.07 -3.90 2.82
CA PHE A 55 -2.65 -3.65 2.61
C PHE A 55 -2.44 -2.64 1.49
N HIS A 56 -1.23 -2.12 1.44
CA HIS A 56 -0.84 -1.07 0.51
C HIS A 56 0.37 -1.52 -0.29
N VAL A 57 0.40 -1.11 -1.55
CA VAL A 57 1.53 -1.28 -2.46
C VAL A 57 1.82 0.02 -3.17
N GLY A 58 3.05 0.17 -3.67
CA GLY A 58 3.48 1.38 -4.34
C GLY A 58 4.73 1.15 -5.17
N SER A 59 5.01 2.10 -6.05
CA SER A 59 6.26 2.16 -6.81
C SER A 59 6.95 3.51 -6.65
N GLY A 60 8.24 3.55 -6.94
CA GLY A 60 9.01 4.79 -6.97
C GLY A 60 8.91 5.41 -8.35
N ILE A 61 8.39 6.64 -8.45
CA ILE A 61 8.23 7.34 -9.72
C ILE A 61 9.43 8.24 -9.98
N VAL A 62 10.02 8.14 -11.17
CA VAL A 62 11.07 9.02 -11.71
C VAL A 62 10.61 9.64 -13.03
N ALA A 63 11.40 10.58 -13.57
CA ALA A 63 11.05 11.29 -14.80
C ALA A 63 10.82 10.36 -16.01
N ASP A 64 11.58 9.26 -16.07
CA ASP A 64 11.52 8.29 -17.17
C ASP A 64 10.57 7.12 -16.88
N SER A 65 9.81 7.18 -15.78
CA SER A 65 8.85 6.13 -15.41
C SER A 65 7.74 6.01 -16.44
N ILE A 66 7.42 4.77 -16.82
CA ILE A 66 6.29 4.46 -17.69
C ILE A 66 5.11 4.04 -16.81
N PRO A 67 3.97 4.77 -16.80
CA PRO A 67 2.87 4.54 -15.87
C PRO A 67 2.39 3.09 -15.80
N GLN A 68 2.32 2.42 -16.95
CA GLN A 68 1.90 1.02 -17.05
C GLN A 68 2.86 0.06 -16.33
N HIS A 69 4.18 0.26 -16.51
CA HIS A 69 5.18 -0.60 -15.87
C HIS A 69 5.18 -0.40 -14.34
N GLU A 70 5.02 0.83 -13.87
CA GLU A 70 4.96 1.14 -12.44
C GLU A 70 3.73 0.49 -11.78
N TYR A 71 2.59 0.50 -12.49
CA TYR A 71 1.39 -0.17 -12.05
C TYR A 71 1.59 -1.70 -11.97
N GLU A 72 2.14 -2.31 -13.00
CA GLU A 72 2.47 -3.75 -13.01
C GLU A 72 3.44 -4.13 -11.88
N GLU A 73 4.44 -3.30 -11.58
CA GLU A 73 5.33 -3.49 -10.44
C GLU A 73 4.56 -3.51 -9.11
N THR A 74 3.57 -2.65 -8.94
CA THR A 74 2.76 -2.64 -7.72
C THR A 74 1.93 -3.92 -7.57
N LEU A 75 1.42 -4.49 -8.67
CA LEU A 75 0.74 -5.78 -8.67
C LEU A 75 1.70 -6.93 -8.32
N HIS A 76 2.92 -6.92 -8.86
CA HIS A 76 3.95 -7.90 -8.49
C HIS A 76 4.30 -7.84 -7.00
N LYS A 77 4.37 -6.64 -6.41
CA LYS A 77 4.57 -6.45 -4.97
C LYS A 77 3.37 -6.95 -4.15
N ALA A 78 2.15 -6.82 -4.67
CA ALA A 78 0.93 -7.31 -4.03
C ALA A 78 0.82 -8.84 -4.06
N ALA A 79 1.30 -9.48 -5.13
CA ALA A 79 1.14 -10.91 -5.39
C ALA A 79 1.61 -11.79 -4.21
N GLY A 80 2.70 -11.43 -3.54
CA GLY A 80 3.20 -12.17 -2.38
C GLY A 80 2.24 -12.16 -1.18
N ILE A 81 1.59 -11.02 -0.90
CA ILE A 81 0.58 -10.91 0.16
C ILE A 81 -0.67 -11.70 -0.25
N LEU A 82 -1.13 -11.52 -1.50
CA LEU A 82 -2.32 -12.21 -2.00
C LEU A 82 -2.14 -13.74 -1.94
N ALA A 83 -0.98 -14.25 -2.36
CA ALA A 83 -0.66 -15.67 -2.27
C ALA A 83 -0.65 -16.19 -0.83
N ALA A 84 -0.16 -15.41 0.13
CA ALA A 84 -0.14 -15.78 1.55
C ALA A 84 -1.55 -15.92 2.16
N PHE A 85 -2.54 -15.22 1.61
CA PHE A 85 -3.93 -15.29 2.08
C PHE A 85 -4.84 -16.17 1.22
N ALA A 86 -4.41 -16.56 0.02
CA ALA A 86 -5.19 -17.39 -0.91
C ALA A 86 -5.65 -18.74 -0.31
N SER A 87 -4.89 -19.32 0.61
CA SER A 87 -5.25 -20.60 1.27
C SER A 87 -6.16 -20.44 2.49
N ARG A 88 -6.41 -19.20 2.95
CA ARG A 88 -7.02 -18.95 4.26
C ARG A 88 -8.46 -18.44 4.21
N LEU A 89 -8.93 -17.95 3.05
CA LEU A 89 -10.27 -17.39 2.90
C LEU A 89 -10.79 -17.61 1.46
N PRO A 90 -12.09 -17.84 1.24
CA PRO A 90 -12.72 -17.53 -0.04
C PRO A 90 -12.84 -15.99 -0.12
N ILE A 91 -11.83 -15.34 -0.71
CA ILE A 91 -11.69 -13.87 -0.73
C ILE A 91 -12.13 -13.31 -2.09
N HIS A 92 -12.97 -12.27 -2.07
CA HIS A 92 -13.04 -11.32 -3.17
C HIS A 92 -11.98 -10.24 -2.90
N ALA A 93 -10.98 -10.10 -3.76
CA ALA A 93 -10.09 -8.96 -3.72
C ALA A 93 -10.80 -7.78 -4.39
N SER A 94 -11.43 -6.92 -3.60
CA SER A 94 -11.95 -5.65 -4.09
C SER A 94 -10.78 -4.67 -4.15
N ILE A 95 -10.19 -4.51 -5.34
CA ILE A 95 -9.36 -3.34 -5.58
C ILE A 95 -10.33 -2.17 -5.58
N THR A 96 -10.38 -1.41 -4.48
CA THR A 96 -11.24 -0.22 -4.42
C THR A 96 -10.64 0.85 -5.33
N TYR A 97 -11.05 0.85 -6.60
CA TYR A 97 -10.84 1.94 -7.54
C TYR A 97 -11.74 3.11 -7.12
N LEU A 98 -11.19 4.06 -6.36
CA LEU A 98 -11.79 5.40 -6.33
C LEU A 98 -11.52 6.05 -7.69
N LEU A 99 -12.44 5.84 -8.62
CA LEU A 99 -12.51 6.53 -9.91
C LEU A 99 -12.72 8.04 -9.66
N LEU A 100 -11.62 8.78 -9.50
CA LEU A 100 -11.59 10.19 -9.87
C LEU A 100 -11.58 10.26 -11.40
N SER A 101 -12.76 10.07 -11.99
CA SER A 101 -13.03 10.03 -13.43
C SER A 101 -12.83 11.38 -14.16
N SER A 102 -12.03 12.29 -13.60
CA SER A 102 -11.76 13.62 -14.17
C SER A 102 -10.29 13.89 -14.50
N LEU A 103 -9.35 12.96 -14.22
CA LEU A 103 -7.92 13.20 -14.49
C LEU A 103 -7.24 11.96 -15.14
N PRO A 104 -7.05 11.95 -16.48
CA PRO A 104 -6.59 10.78 -17.25
C PRO A 104 -5.12 10.36 -17.03
N TRP A 105 -4.44 10.92 -16.05
CA TRP A 105 -3.00 10.75 -15.73
C TRP A 105 -2.73 10.31 -14.29
N ILE A 106 -3.77 10.05 -13.47
CA ILE A 106 -3.61 9.59 -12.09
C ILE A 106 -3.76 8.07 -12.05
N ALA A 107 -2.66 7.37 -11.76
CA ALA A 107 -2.66 5.94 -11.50
C ALA A 107 -3.65 5.61 -10.36
N PRO A 108 -4.38 4.48 -10.43
CA PRO A 108 -5.35 4.12 -9.41
C PRO A 108 -4.72 4.01 -8.02
N VAL A 109 -5.48 4.42 -7.01
CA VAL A 109 -5.07 4.41 -5.61
C VAL A 109 -4.85 2.97 -5.16
N ASN A 110 -3.60 2.61 -4.86
CA ASN A 110 -3.16 1.25 -4.55
C ASN A 110 -3.45 0.82 -3.09
N ARG A 111 -4.70 0.95 -2.65
CA ARG A 111 -5.20 0.25 -1.46
C ARG A 111 -5.97 -0.98 -1.94
N ILE A 112 -5.51 -2.16 -1.55
CA ILE A 112 -6.21 -3.42 -1.83
C ILE A 112 -6.95 -3.82 -0.54
N VAL A 113 -8.26 -4.00 -0.66
CA VAL A 113 -9.12 -4.49 0.41
C VAL A 113 -9.61 -5.87 -0.01
N CYS A 114 -9.34 -6.87 0.82
CA CYS A 114 -9.85 -8.22 0.61
C CYS A 114 -11.00 -8.46 1.60
N GLU A 115 -12.18 -8.78 1.07
CA GLU A 115 -13.39 -9.11 1.82
C GLU A 115 -13.77 -10.59 1.64
N PRO A 116 -14.39 -11.24 2.64
CA PRO A 116 -14.88 -12.61 2.50
C PRO A 116 -16.03 -12.68 1.49
N LEU A 117 -16.19 -13.81 0.79
CA LEU A 117 -17.39 -14.04 -0.02
C LEU A 117 -18.66 -13.97 0.85
N PRO A 118 -19.75 -13.33 0.36
CA PRO A 118 -21.05 -13.45 1.01
C PRO A 118 -21.48 -14.92 1.05
N LYS A 119 -22.02 -15.35 2.19
CA LYS A 119 -22.50 -16.72 2.41
C LYS A 119 -23.72 -17.04 1.55
#